data_AF-A0AAW4DSF8-F1
#
_entry.id   AF-A0AAW4DSF8-F1
#
_cell.length_a   1.000
_cell.length_b   1.000
_cell.length_c   1.000
_cell.angle_alpha   90.00
_cell.angle_beta   90.00
_cell.angle_gamma   90.00
#
_symmetry.space_group_name_H-M   'P 1'
#
loop_
_entity.id
_entity.type
_entity.pdbx_description
1 polymer ?
#
loop_
_entity_poly.entity_id
_entity_poly.type
_entity_poly.pdbx_seq_one_letter_code
_entity_poly.pdbx_strand_id
1 'polypeptide(L)'
;MGADGSVWFFCNGCNGPHSIKVNSPGTPGPNWGYNGNPDTPTFTPSVLARTTGAPDGRSVMTPEEEAEYDAIYAKGGREAVFTSRFGKVCHSLVTEGRIQYLGDCTHALAGQTVDLPNWEESWAR
;
A
#
# COMPACT_ATOMS: atom_id res chain seq x y z
N MET A 1 -8.26 15.43 5.32
CA MET A 1 -6.83 15.42 5.66
C MET A 1 -6.72 15.36 7.17
N GLY A 2 -5.89 14.46 7.72
CA GLY A 2 -5.63 14.37 9.15
C GLY A 2 -4.83 15.58 9.64
N ALA A 3 -4.86 15.83 10.97
CA ALA A 3 -4.12 16.91 11.60
C ALA A 3 -2.59 16.79 11.41
N ASP A 4 -2.10 15.61 11.06
CA ASP A 4 -0.71 15.26 10.77
C ASP A 4 -0.33 15.41 9.28
N GLY A 5 -1.24 15.90 8.44
CA GLY A 5 -1.04 16.01 7.00
C GLY A 5 -1.23 14.70 6.24
N SER A 6 -1.82 13.67 6.86
CA SER A 6 -2.13 12.42 6.19
C SER A 6 -3.45 12.47 5.40
N VAL A 7 -3.50 11.74 4.29
CA VAL A 7 -4.73 11.38 3.59
C VAL A 7 -4.81 9.87 3.54
N TRP A 8 -6.03 9.38 3.72
CA TRP A 8 -6.35 7.97 3.68
C TRP A 8 -7.17 7.67 2.43
N PHE A 9 -6.89 6.55 1.78
CA PHE A 9 -7.68 6.03 0.67
C PHE A 9 -7.72 4.50 0.76
N PHE A 10 -8.79 3.88 0.29
CA PHE A 10 -8.91 2.42 0.33
C PHE A 10 -8.33 1.80 -0.94
N CYS A 11 -7.53 0.74 -0.78
CA CYS A 11 -6.86 0.05 -1.87
C CYS A 11 -7.50 -1.33 -2.08
N ASN A 12 -8.08 -1.56 -3.25
CA ASN A 12 -8.70 -2.85 -3.61
C ASN A 12 -7.68 -4.02 -3.57
N GLY A 13 -6.45 -3.78 -4.04
CA GLY A 13 -5.38 -4.79 -4.06
C GLY A 13 -4.96 -5.25 -2.67
N CYS A 14 -4.86 -4.32 -1.71
CA CYS A 14 -4.57 -4.65 -0.31
C CYS A 14 -5.81 -5.09 0.47
N ASN A 15 -7.00 -4.87 -0.09
CA ASN A 15 -8.28 -4.96 0.63
C ASN A 15 -8.26 -4.19 1.96
N GLY A 16 -7.73 -2.96 1.93
CA GLY A 16 -7.53 -2.18 3.15
C GLY A 16 -7.08 -0.74 2.89
N PRO A 17 -7.08 0.08 3.95
CA PRO A 17 -6.74 1.48 3.84
C PRO A 17 -5.23 1.70 3.73
N HIS A 18 -4.84 2.60 2.82
CA HIS A 18 -3.51 3.21 2.77
C HIS A 18 -3.56 4.60 3.39
N SER A 19 -2.47 4.98 4.08
CA SER A 19 -2.25 6.34 4.58
C SER A 19 -0.97 6.89 3.97
N ILE A 20 -1.06 8.10 3.41
CA ILE A 20 0.09 8.82 2.85
C ILE A 20 0.12 10.24 3.39
N LYS A 21 1.32 10.80 3.57
CA LYS A 21 1.47 12.23 3.87
C LYS A 21 1.38 13.02 2.59
N VAL A 22 0.60 14.09 2.59
CA VAL A 22 0.42 14.93 1.41
C VAL A 22 0.64 16.40 1.72
N ASN A 23 1.18 17.14 0.75
CA ASN A 23 1.37 18.60 0.81
C ASN A 23 1.91 19.10 2.17
N SER A 24 2.82 18.34 2.78
CA SER A 24 3.31 18.58 4.15
C SER A 24 4.84 18.66 4.14
N PRO A 25 5.39 19.70 3.48
CA PRO A 25 6.83 19.88 3.37
C PRO A 25 7.47 20.01 4.76
N GLY A 26 8.67 19.45 4.92
CA GLY A 26 9.39 19.48 6.20
C GLY A 26 9.01 18.38 7.19
N THR A 27 8.00 17.55 6.89
CA THR A 27 7.72 16.35 7.69
C THR A 27 8.68 15.21 7.30
N PRO A 28 9.19 14.42 8.27
CA PRO A 28 10.03 13.27 7.94
C PRO A 28 9.26 12.21 7.13
N GLY A 29 9.98 11.60 6.18
CA GLY A 29 9.48 10.53 5.32
C GLY A 29 8.94 11.02 3.98
N PRO A 30 8.42 10.09 3.15
CA PRO A 30 7.87 10.42 1.85
C PRO A 30 6.67 11.39 1.96
N ASN A 31 6.60 12.35 1.03
CA ASN A 31 5.52 13.32 0.93
C ASN A 31 5.03 13.41 -0.52
N TRP A 32 3.72 13.25 -0.71
CA TRP A 32 3.10 13.28 -2.02
C TRP A 32 2.43 14.63 -2.28
N GLY A 33 2.43 15.06 -3.54
CA GLY A 33 1.48 16.05 -4.02
C GLY A 33 0.07 15.48 -3.98
N TYR A 34 -0.89 16.34 -3.62
CA TYR A 34 -2.32 16.01 -3.63
C TYR A 34 -3.11 17.19 -4.18
N ASN A 35 -4.05 16.90 -5.08
CA ASN A 35 -4.90 17.90 -5.72
C ASN A 35 -5.97 18.52 -4.79
N GLY A 36 -6.13 18.00 -3.56
CA GLY A 36 -7.09 18.52 -2.60
C GLY A 36 -8.52 17.97 -2.75
N ASN A 37 -8.77 17.10 -3.74
CA ASN A 37 -10.11 16.57 -4.02
C ASN A 37 -10.27 15.14 -3.47
N PRO A 38 -11.09 14.92 -2.44
CA PRO A 38 -11.28 13.60 -1.84
C PRO A 38 -12.17 12.67 -2.68
N ASP A 39 -13.01 13.23 -3.55
CA ASP A 39 -13.92 12.46 -4.41
C ASP A 39 -13.21 11.93 -5.67
N THR A 40 -12.26 12.72 -6.19
CA THR A 40 -11.42 12.35 -7.34
C THR A 40 -9.94 12.63 -7.05
N PRO A 41 -9.35 11.89 -6.09
CA PRO A 41 -7.98 12.13 -5.66
C PRO A 41 -6.99 11.87 -6.79
N THR A 42 -5.96 12.71 -6.82
CA THR A 42 -4.74 12.52 -7.60
C THR A 42 -3.55 12.69 -6.68
N PHE A 43 -2.64 11.72 -6.68
CA PHE A 43 -1.40 11.77 -5.90
C PHE A 43 -0.18 11.75 -6.83
N THR A 44 0.85 12.52 -6.49
CA THR A 44 2.11 12.55 -7.24
C THR A 44 3.33 12.47 -6.32
N PRO A 45 4.34 11.64 -6.61
CA PRO A 45 4.43 10.64 -7.68
C PRO A 45 3.55 9.40 -7.38
N SER A 46 3.85 8.24 -7.96
CA SER A 46 3.22 6.97 -7.62
C SER A 46 3.34 6.66 -6.11
N VAL A 47 2.37 5.91 -5.60
CA VAL A 47 2.33 5.43 -4.22
C VAL A 47 2.91 4.02 -4.17
N LEU A 48 3.95 3.84 -3.36
CA LEU A 48 4.59 2.56 -3.08
C LEU A 48 4.33 2.17 -1.62
N ALA A 49 3.46 1.17 -1.40
CA ALA A 49 3.24 0.57 -0.09
C ALA A 49 3.87 -0.82 -0.05
N ARG A 50 4.62 -1.10 1.02
CA ARG A 50 5.28 -2.40 1.25
C ARG A 50 4.77 -2.99 2.56
N THR A 51 4.40 -4.26 2.50
CA THR A 51 3.96 -5.03 3.67
C THR A 51 4.54 -6.45 3.61
N THR A 52 4.17 -7.27 4.58
CA THR A 52 4.56 -8.68 4.66
C THR A 52 3.32 -9.55 4.77
N GLY A 53 3.41 -10.81 4.34
CA GLY A 53 2.31 -11.75 4.44
C GLY A 53 2.70 -13.14 3.98
N ALA A 54 1.80 -14.10 4.15
CA ALA A 54 2.03 -15.47 3.69
C ALA A 54 2.37 -15.46 2.18
N PRO A 55 3.35 -16.25 1.71
CA PRO A 55 3.84 -16.12 0.34
C PRO A 55 2.80 -16.43 -0.72
N ASP A 56 1.85 -17.32 -0.43
CA ASP A 56 0.72 -17.68 -1.29
C ASP A 56 -0.55 -16.82 -1.08
N GLY A 57 -0.48 -15.78 -0.24
CA GLY A 57 -1.60 -14.86 -0.02
C GLY A 57 -2.62 -15.32 1.04
N ARG A 58 -2.34 -16.40 1.77
CA ARG A 58 -3.10 -16.74 2.98
C ARG A 58 -3.07 -15.61 4.01
N SER A 59 -4.11 -15.53 4.85
CA SER A 59 -4.20 -14.57 5.95
C SER A 59 -3.26 -14.90 7.13
N VAL A 60 -2.76 -16.14 7.21
CA VAL A 60 -1.95 -16.64 8.33
C VAL A 60 -0.75 -17.42 7.78
N MET A 61 0.43 -17.13 8.32
CA MET A 61 1.67 -17.88 8.07
C MET A 61 1.65 -19.18 8.88
N THR A 62 2.25 -20.25 8.38
CA THR A 62 2.48 -21.45 9.22
C THR A 62 3.60 -21.19 10.24
N PRO A 63 3.71 -21.98 11.32
CA PRO A 63 4.79 -21.84 12.28
C PRO A 63 6.19 -21.92 11.64
N GLU A 64 6.36 -22.73 10.60
CA GLU A 64 7.61 -22.83 9.85
C GLU A 64 7.89 -21.57 9.04
N GLU A 65 6.85 -20.96 8.46
CA GLU A 65 6.95 -19.69 7.74
C GLU A 65 7.28 -18.53 8.69
N GLU A 66 6.67 -18.50 9.88
CA GLU A 66 7.00 -17.53 10.93
C GLU A 66 8.46 -17.67 11.38
N ALA A 67 8.93 -18.90 11.60
CA ALA A 67 10.33 -19.14 11.97
C ALA A 67 11.32 -18.70 10.87
N GLU A 68 10.98 -18.92 9.59
CA GLU A 68 11.79 -18.43 8.47
C GLU A 68 11.76 -16.90 8.38
N TYR A 69 10.58 -16.29 8.53
CA TYR A 69 10.41 -14.83 8.58
C TYR A 69 11.30 -14.21 9.66
N ASP A 70 11.25 -14.75 10.88
CA ASP A 70 12.04 -14.26 12.01
C ASP A 70 13.54 -14.44 11.76
N ALA A 71 13.95 -15.54 11.16
CA ALA A 71 15.35 -15.78 10.80
C ALA A 71 15.85 -14.78 9.73
N ILE A 72 15.02 -14.42 8.76
CA ILE A 72 15.36 -13.38 7.75
C ILE A 72 15.42 -12.01 8.41
N TYR A 73 14.43 -11.67 9.24
CA TYR A 73 14.38 -10.40 9.96
C TYR A 73 15.58 -10.23 10.89
N ALA A 74 15.98 -11.27 11.62
CA ALA A 74 17.15 -11.22 12.51
C ALA A 74 18.46 -10.95 11.74
N LYS A 75 18.56 -11.37 10.47
CA LYS A 75 19.77 -11.21 9.66
C LYS A 75 19.89 -9.85 8.97
N GLY A 76 18.78 -9.27 8.53
CA GLY A 76 18.80 -8.07 7.69
C GLY A 76 17.66 -7.09 7.91
N GLY A 77 16.89 -7.28 8.98
CA GLY A 77 15.76 -6.46 9.35
C GLY A 77 14.64 -6.47 8.31
N ARG A 78 13.83 -5.41 8.36
CA ARG A 78 12.61 -5.28 7.57
C ARG A 78 12.85 -5.24 6.05
N GLU A 79 13.98 -4.69 5.60
CA GLU A 79 14.31 -4.64 4.18
C GLU A 79 14.64 -6.04 3.61
N ALA A 80 15.34 -6.88 4.39
CA ALA A 80 15.57 -8.27 3.99
C ALA A 80 14.26 -9.06 3.88
N VAL A 81 13.30 -8.79 4.78
CA VAL A 81 11.98 -9.40 4.70
C VAL A 81 11.21 -8.89 3.47
N PHE A 82 11.23 -7.59 3.18
CA PHE A 82 10.55 -7.02 2.02
C PHE A 82 11.07 -7.55 0.67
N THR A 83 12.33 -7.95 0.61
CA THR A 83 12.95 -8.54 -0.58
C THR A 83 12.88 -10.07 -0.62
N SER A 84 12.31 -10.70 0.41
CA SER A 84 12.10 -12.15 0.50
C SER A 84 10.72 -12.58 -0.06
N ARG A 85 10.43 -13.89 -0.02
CA ARG A 85 9.13 -14.45 -0.40
C ARG A 85 7.94 -13.94 0.44
N PHE A 86 8.22 -13.32 1.59
CA PHE A 86 7.19 -12.73 2.47
C PHE A 86 6.85 -11.29 2.10
N GLY A 87 7.66 -10.63 1.28
CA GLY A 87 7.43 -9.25 0.86
C GLY A 87 6.22 -9.12 -0.06
N LYS A 88 5.40 -8.10 0.18
CA LYS A 88 4.28 -7.71 -0.67
C LYS A 88 4.43 -6.24 -1.05
N VAL A 89 4.25 -5.94 -2.33
CA VAL A 89 4.37 -4.59 -2.90
C VAL A 89 3.04 -4.18 -3.52
N CYS A 90 2.48 -3.08 -3.05
CA CYS A 90 1.45 -2.34 -3.77
C CYS A 90 2.10 -1.11 -4.39
N HIS A 91 2.39 -1.18 -5.68
CA HIS A 91 2.85 -0.01 -6.43
C HIS A 91 1.71 0.48 -7.32
N SER A 92 1.30 1.72 -7.12
CA SER A 92 0.10 2.26 -7.75
C SER A 92 0.23 3.73 -8.14
N LEU A 93 -0.47 4.12 -9.20
CA LEU A 93 -0.71 5.51 -9.55
C LEU A 93 -2.18 5.83 -9.29
N VAL A 94 -2.45 6.90 -8.55
CA VAL A 94 -3.80 7.36 -8.26
C VAL A 94 -4.03 8.67 -8.99
N THR A 95 -5.02 8.70 -9.87
CA THR A 95 -5.33 9.86 -10.72
C THR A 95 -6.82 9.88 -11.01
N GLU A 96 -7.45 11.05 -10.79
CA GLU A 96 -8.86 11.30 -11.08
C GLU A 96 -9.80 10.25 -10.46
N GLY A 97 -9.52 9.85 -9.21
CA GLY A 97 -10.35 8.87 -8.50
C GLY A 97 -10.20 7.43 -8.97
N ARG A 98 -9.19 7.13 -9.79
CA ARG A 98 -8.88 5.77 -10.25
C ARG A 98 -7.51 5.34 -9.74
N ILE A 99 -7.37 4.04 -9.51
CA ILE A 99 -6.11 3.42 -9.09
C ILE A 99 -5.61 2.49 -10.20
N GLN A 100 -4.43 2.80 -10.73
CA GLN A 100 -3.68 1.93 -11.63
C GLN A 100 -2.63 1.18 -10.81
N TYR A 101 -2.64 -0.14 -10.85
CA TYR A 101 -1.58 -0.97 -10.26
C TYR A 101 -0.47 -1.16 -11.29
N LEU A 102 0.76 -0.78 -10.92
CA LEU A 102 1.91 -0.82 -11.81
C LEU A 102 2.46 -2.25 -11.95
N GLY A 103 3.35 -2.47 -12.93
CA GLY A 103 3.82 -3.81 -13.32
C GLY A 103 4.63 -4.55 -12.24
N ASP A 104 5.18 -3.83 -11.26
CA ASP A 104 5.90 -4.36 -10.10
C ASP A 104 5.00 -4.50 -8.85
N CYS A 105 3.69 -4.30 -8.99
CA CYS A 105 2.71 -4.64 -7.95
C CYS A 105 2.59 -6.15 -7.80
N THR A 106 2.56 -6.65 -6.56
CA THR A 106 2.40 -8.08 -6.25
C THR A 106 0.94 -8.51 -6.10
N HIS A 107 -0.02 -7.57 -6.15
CA HIS A 107 -1.44 -7.90 -6.06
C HIS A 107 -1.96 -8.51 -7.36
N ALA A 108 -3.05 -9.27 -7.28
CA ALA A 108 -3.74 -9.81 -8.45
C ALA A 108 -4.21 -8.74 -9.45
N LEU A 109 -4.34 -7.50 -8.99
CA LEU A 109 -4.71 -6.35 -9.82
C LEU A 109 -3.53 -5.73 -10.59
N ALA A 110 -2.31 -6.26 -10.51
CA ALA A 110 -1.14 -5.72 -11.21
C ALA A 110 -1.43 -5.53 -12.72
N GLY A 111 -1.05 -4.36 -13.25
CA GLY A 111 -1.33 -3.96 -14.63
C GLY A 111 -2.76 -3.51 -14.91
N GLN A 112 -3.66 -3.55 -13.93
CA GLN A 112 -5.06 -3.14 -14.08
C GLN A 112 -5.30 -1.74 -13.53
N THR A 113 -6.30 -1.07 -14.10
CA THR A 113 -6.85 0.18 -13.58
C THR A 113 -8.29 -0.04 -13.17
N VAL A 114 -8.61 0.28 -11.92
CA VAL A 114 -9.95 0.18 -11.35
C VAL A 114 -10.32 1.50 -10.68
N ASP A 115 -11.60 1.69 -10.43
CA ASP A 115 -12.06 2.87 -9.68
C ASP A 115 -11.66 2.72 -8.21
N LEU A 116 -11.27 3.84 -7.58
CA LEU A 116 -11.09 3.84 -6.15
C LEU A 116 -12.46 3.59 -5.50
N PRO A 117 -12.55 2.63 -4.57
CA PRO A 117 -13.81 2.36 -3.93
C PRO A 117 -14.20 3.53 -3.03
N ASN A 118 -15.50 3.80 -2.94
CA ASN A 118 -16.01 4.77 -1.99
C ASN A 118 -15.69 4.30 -0.57
N TRP A 119 -15.26 5.23 0.29
CA TRP A 119 -14.89 4.94 1.67
C TRP A 119 -16.04 4.28 2.46
N GLU A 120 -17.28 4.77 2.32
CA GLU A 120 -18.45 4.20 3.02
C GLU A 120 -18.77 2.78 2.54
N GLU A 121 -18.65 2.53 1.24
CA GLU A 121 -18.87 1.21 0.65
C GLU A 121 -17.77 0.20 1.00
N SER A 122 -16.56 0.67 1.32
CA SER A 122 -15.40 -0.19 1.60
C SER A 122 -15.45 -0.83 2.98
N TRP A 123 -16.10 -0.19 3.96
CA TRP A 123 -16.29 -0.72 5.32
C TRP A 123 -17.55 -1.57 5.47
N ALA A 124 -18.45 -1.55 4.49
CA ALA A 124 -19.68 -2.33 4.47
C ALA A 124 -19.50 -3.76 3.90
N ARG A 125 -18.25 -4.15 3.58
CA ARG A 125 -17.89 -5.43 2.95
C ARG A 125 -17.25 -6.41 3.92
#